data_AF-Q1RKH5-F1
#
_entry.id   AF-Q1RKH5-F1
#
_cell.length_a   1.000
_cell.length_b   1.000
_cell.length_c   1.000
_cell.angle_alpha   90.00
_cell.angle_beta   90.00
_cell.angle_gamma   90.00
#
_symmetry.space_group_name_H-M   'P 1'
#
loop_
_entity.id
_entity.type
_entity.pdbx_description
1 polymer ?
#
loop_
_entity_poly.entity_id
_entity_poly.type
_entity_poly.pdbx_seq_one_letter_code
_entity_poly.pdbx_strand_id
1 'polypeptide(L)'
;MGVEGLFMEWIVKALKPNGKVFVVVPDGIFNRQNDKNLRQLILDNCFIDAIISLPLKTFFTTPKKTYILAITKKHNISQIQTDPVFTYLCSEIGESRDIYRFDIEQDDLKEAVNLFNAFKGSKKYFANINHDKRCKLQGIDKFKADINWCVENFFTEEEKIDLGFIEKTGFLYIKEFNELLNDTLFYYQL
;
A
#
# COMPACT_ATOMS: atom_id res chain seq x y z
N MET A 1 -6.28 19.14 -10.78
CA MET A 1 -5.02 18.97 -10.04
C MET A 1 -5.08 19.85 -8.79
N GLY A 2 -5.12 19.23 -7.61
CA GLY A 2 -5.12 19.96 -6.33
C GLY A 2 -3.74 20.53 -5.99
N VAL A 3 -3.64 21.27 -4.88
CA VAL A 3 -2.37 21.84 -4.39
C VAL A 3 -1.34 20.74 -4.11
N GLU A 4 -1.77 19.59 -3.56
CA GLU A 4 -0.87 18.45 -3.31
C GLU A 4 -0.25 17.93 -4.61
N GLY A 5 -1.00 17.97 -5.72
CA GLY A 5 -0.52 17.53 -7.02
C GLY A 5 0.56 18.44 -7.61
N LEU A 6 0.49 19.76 -7.34
CA LEU A 6 1.52 20.71 -7.76
C LEU A 6 2.87 20.44 -7.09
N PHE A 7 2.85 20.15 -5.78
CA PHE A 7 4.07 19.79 -5.06
C PHE A 7 4.65 18.46 -5.54
N MET A 8 3.82 17.47 -5.82
CA MET A 8 4.30 16.21 -6.38
C MET A 8 4.90 16.37 -7.77
N GLU A 9 4.27 17.15 -8.65
CA GLU A 9 4.84 17.49 -9.96
C GLU A 9 6.19 18.21 -9.81
N TRP A 10 6.29 19.17 -8.89
CA TRP A 10 7.53 19.89 -8.62
C TRP A 10 8.63 18.94 -8.14
N ILE A 11 8.34 18.03 -7.21
CA ILE A 11 9.28 17.00 -6.74
C ILE A 11 9.78 16.16 -7.93
N VAL A 12 8.87 15.62 -8.75
CA VAL A 12 9.22 14.79 -9.92
C VAL A 12 10.10 15.54 -10.91
N LYS A 13 9.87 16.85 -11.10
CA LYS A 13 10.68 17.70 -11.98
C LYS A 13 12.04 18.08 -11.38
N ALA A 14 12.12 18.26 -10.06
CA ALA A 14 13.33 18.68 -9.36
C ALA A 14 14.32 17.52 -9.11
N LEU A 15 13.85 16.27 -9.13
CA LEU A 15 14.73 15.11 -8.96
C LEU A 15 15.77 15.02 -10.07
N LYS A 16 17.03 14.85 -9.66
CA LYS A 16 18.13 14.49 -10.56
C LYS A 16 17.87 13.12 -11.19
N PRO A 17 18.40 12.83 -12.39
CA PRO A 17 18.41 11.48 -12.96
C PRO A 17 18.89 10.43 -11.94
N ASN A 18 18.19 9.31 -11.82
CA ASN A 18 18.40 8.25 -10.81
C ASN A 18 18.22 8.69 -9.34
N GLY A 19 17.77 9.91 -9.10
CA GLY A 19 17.42 10.41 -7.77
C GLY A 19 16.21 9.68 -7.22
N LYS A 20 16.28 9.31 -5.94
CA LYS A 20 15.22 8.57 -5.24
C LYS A 20 14.55 9.49 -4.22
N VAL A 21 13.25 9.31 -4.04
CA VAL A 21 12.51 10.03 -3.00
C VAL A 21 11.42 9.15 -2.40
N PHE A 22 11.17 9.36 -1.11
CA PHE A 22 10.01 8.86 -0.39
C PHE A 22 9.17 10.07 -0.03
N VAL A 23 7.91 10.10 -0.46
CA VAL A 23 6.99 11.20 -0.16
C VAL A 23 5.74 10.65 0.50
N VAL A 24 5.32 11.27 1.60
CA VAL A 24 4.02 10.98 2.19
C VAL A 24 2.96 11.78 1.46
N VAL A 25 1.97 11.09 0.91
CA VAL A 25 0.87 11.69 0.14
C VAL A 25 -0.49 11.18 0.61
N PRO A 26 -1.56 12.00 0.51
CA PRO A 26 -2.91 11.51 0.71
C PRO A 26 -3.35 10.59 -0.44
N ASP A 27 -4.33 9.73 -0.14
CA ASP A 27 -4.95 8.78 -1.07
C ASP A 27 -5.43 9.38 -2.40
N GLY A 28 -5.85 10.65 -2.39
CA GLY A 28 -6.43 11.32 -3.56
C GLY A 28 -5.56 11.26 -4.82
N ILE A 29 -4.23 11.32 -4.68
CA ILE A 29 -3.28 11.22 -5.80
C ILE A 29 -3.44 9.89 -6.55
N PHE A 30 -3.81 8.83 -5.82
CA PHE A 30 -3.90 7.46 -6.34
C PHE A 30 -5.25 7.11 -6.95
N ASN A 31 -6.34 7.81 -6.60
CA ASN A 31 -7.68 7.39 -7.01
C ASN A 31 -8.51 8.46 -7.74
N ARG A 32 -8.20 9.75 -7.60
CA ARG A 32 -9.03 10.80 -8.19
C ARG A 32 -8.87 10.84 -9.70
N GLN A 33 -9.99 11.01 -10.40
CA GLN A 33 -10.01 11.17 -11.86
C GLN A 33 -9.21 12.42 -12.30
N ASN A 34 -9.35 13.53 -11.56
CA ASN A 34 -8.68 14.79 -11.84
C ASN A 34 -7.15 14.76 -11.64
N ASP A 35 -6.62 13.70 -11.05
CA ASP A 35 -5.18 13.50 -10.81
C ASP A 35 -4.58 12.41 -11.74
N LYS A 36 -5.33 11.95 -12.75
CA LYS A 36 -4.84 11.04 -13.79
C LYS A 36 -3.58 11.56 -14.49
N ASN A 37 -3.54 12.85 -14.82
CA ASN A 37 -2.38 13.47 -15.48
C ASN A 37 -1.13 13.46 -14.58
N LEU A 38 -1.32 13.60 -13.26
CA LEU A 38 -0.22 13.50 -12.30
C LEU A 38 0.31 12.07 -12.22
N ARG A 39 -0.58 11.06 -12.19
CA ARG A 39 -0.17 9.65 -12.26
C ARG A 39 0.59 9.34 -13.56
N GLN A 40 0.11 9.87 -14.69
CA GLN A 40 0.82 9.75 -15.96
C GLN A 40 2.20 10.42 -15.92
N LEU A 41 2.29 11.63 -15.38
CA LEU A 41 3.58 12.32 -15.19
C LEU A 41 4.57 11.46 -14.39
N ILE A 42 4.11 10.84 -13.29
CA ILE A 42 4.93 9.93 -12.48
C ILE A 42 5.39 8.73 -13.31
N LEU A 43 4.50 8.06 -14.04
CA LEU A 43 4.84 6.89 -14.88
C LEU A 43 5.83 7.23 -15.99
N ASP A 44 5.69 8.39 -16.62
CA ASP A 44 6.54 8.82 -17.72
C ASP A 44 7.96 9.09 -17.20
N ASN A 45 8.07 9.70 -16.03
CA ASN A 45 9.32 10.25 -15.51
C ASN A 45 10.04 9.37 -14.51
N CYS A 46 9.34 8.47 -13.82
CA CYS A 46 9.86 7.75 -12.67
C CYS A 46 9.56 6.25 -12.74
N PHE A 47 10.41 5.47 -12.09
CA PHE A 47 10.07 4.14 -11.62
C PHE A 47 9.30 4.27 -10.30
N ILE A 48 8.24 3.49 -10.15
CA ILE A 48 7.52 3.32 -8.89
C ILE A 48 8.18 2.16 -8.15
N ASP A 49 8.93 2.47 -7.10
CA ASP A 49 9.66 1.47 -6.33
C ASP A 49 8.74 0.83 -5.28
N ALA A 50 7.94 1.65 -4.59
CA ALA A 50 7.01 1.19 -3.58
C ALA A 50 5.80 2.11 -3.38
N ILE A 51 4.69 1.53 -2.92
CA ILE A 51 3.56 2.24 -2.33
C ILE A 51 3.20 1.54 -1.02
N ILE A 52 3.35 2.23 0.10
CA ILE A 52 3.08 1.70 1.44
C ILE A 52 1.87 2.43 2.01
N SER A 53 0.79 1.70 2.29
CA SER A 53 -0.40 2.23 2.94
C SER A 53 -0.18 2.42 4.44
N LEU A 54 -0.48 3.60 4.96
CA LEU A 54 -0.39 3.92 6.38
C LEU A 54 -1.79 3.95 7.01
N PRO A 55 -1.97 3.52 8.26
CA PRO A 55 -3.27 3.52 8.90
C PRO A 55 -3.86 4.93 9.06
N LEU A 56 -5.18 5.02 9.20
CA LEU A 56 -5.83 6.29 9.53
C LEU A 56 -5.32 6.80 10.87
N LYS A 57 -5.31 8.13 11.07
CA LYS A 57 -4.76 8.78 12.26
C LYS A 57 -3.25 8.56 12.50
N THR A 58 -2.51 8.12 11.46
CA THR A 58 -1.04 8.19 11.49
C THR A 58 -0.56 9.63 11.73
N PHE A 59 -1.21 10.60 11.09
CA PHE A 59 -0.93 12.03 11.24
C PHE A 59 -2.13 12.75 11.87
N PHE A 60 -1.91 13.51 12.95
CA PHE A 60 -2.98 14.22 13.66
C PHE A 60 -3.67 15.31 12.85
N THR A 61 -2.96 15.92 11.92
CA THR A 61 -3.42 17.09 11.16
C THR A 61 -4.36 16.71 10.01
N THR A 62 -4.59 15.42 9.76
CA THR A 62 -5.47 14.98 8.69
C THR A 62 -6.19 13.66 9.02
N PRO A 63 -7.52 13.59 8.84
CA PRO A 63 -8.24 12.33 8.92
C PRO A 63 -8.10 11.48 7.65
N LYS A 64 -7.48 12.00 6.59
CA LYS A 64 -7.33 11.28 5.31
C LYS A 64 -6.36 10.12 5.46
N LYS A 65 -6.61 9.06 4.68
CA LYS A 65 -5.67 7.97 4.46
C LYS A 65 -4.42 8.52 3.75
N THR A 66 -3.26 8.09 4.21
CA THR A 66 -1.96 8.52 3.67
C THR A 66 -1.12 7.31 3.29
N TYR A 67 -0.14 7.56 2.44
CA TYR A 67 0.74 6.54 1.90
C TYR A 67 2.14 7.09 1.78
N ILE A 68 3.13 6.21 1.84
CA ILE A 68 4.49 6.51 1.41
C ILE A 68 4.62 6.07 -0.05
N LEU A 69 4.88 7.03 -0.94
CA LEU A 69 5.24 6.78 -2.33
C LEU A 69 6.75 6.83 -2.47
N ALA A 70 7.37 5.71 -2.85
CA ALA A 70 8.78 5.64 -3.19
C ALA A 70 8.95 5.61 -4.71
N ILE A 71 9.67 6.59 -5.24
CA ILE A 71 9.93 6.70 -6.68
C ILE A 71 11.39 7.01 -6.96
N THR A 72 11.88 6.50 -8.09
CA THR A 72 13.21 6.80 -8.63
C THR A 72 13.05 7.48 -9.98
N LYS A 73 13.62 8.68 -10.14
CA LYS A 73 13.62 9.39 -11.42
C LYS A 73 14.38 8.58 -12.46
N LYS A 74 13.76 8.34 -13.62
CA LYS A 74 14.42 7.65 -14.73
C LYS A 74 15.60 8.46 -15.21
N HIS A 75 16.65 7.76 -15.66
CA HIS A 75 17.77 8.42 -16.32
C HIS A 75 17.34 8.94 -17.70
N ASN A 76 16.55 8.14 -18.42
CA ASN A 76 15.96 8.50 -19.70
C ASN A 76 14.45 8.18 -19.67
N ILE A 77 13.62 9.11 -20.17
CA ILE A 77 12.17 8.96 -20.26
C ILE A 77 11.73 7.74 -21.09
N SER A 78 12.58 7.25 -22.00
CA SER A 78 12.31 6.04 -22.79
C SER A 78 12.39 4.74 -21.97
N GLN A 79 12.93 4.78 -20.75
CA GLN A 79 13.01 3.60 -19.90
C GLN A 79 11.60 3.17 -19.47
N ILE A 80 11.31 1.89 -19.67
CA ILE A 80 10.06 1.26 -19.26
C ILE A 80 10.32 0.46 -17.99
N GLN A 81 9.46 0.62 -16.99
CA GLN A 81 9.54 -0.20 -15.79
C GLN A 81 9.12 -1.63 -16.12
N THR A 82 10.00 -2.58 -15.87
CA THR A 82 9.70 -4.03 -15.94
C THR A 82 9.64 -4.68 -14.56
N ASP A 83 10.30 -4.06 -13.58
CA ASP A 83 10.32 -4.54 -12.21
C ASP A 83 8.97 -4.31 -11.53
N PRO A 84 8.55 -5.22 -10.63
CA PRO A 84 7.33 -5.04 -9.87
C PRO A 84 7.43 -3.84 -8.91
N VAL A 85 6.27 -3.34 -8.52
CA VAL A 85 6.11 -2.34 -7.46
C VAL A 85 5.93 -3.07 -6.13
N PHE A 86 6.69 -2.67 -5.12
CA PHE A 86 6.50 -3.16 -3.75
C PHE A 86 5.26 -2.50 -3.13
N THR A 87 4.26 -3.28 -2.74
CA THR A 87 3.08 -2.76 -2.04
C THR A 87 2.98 -3.37 -0.65
N TYR A 88 2.67 -2.53 0.34
CA TYR A 88 2.57 -2.98 1.73
C TYR A 88 1.41 -2.30 2.47
N LEU A 89 0.69 -3.08 3.28
CA LEU A 89 -0.48 -2.65 4.03
C LEU A 89 -0.20 -2.58 5.54
N CYS A 90 0.13 -1.39 6.06
CA CYS A 90 0.29 -1.18 7.50
C CYS A 90 -1.08 -1.00 8.18
N SER A 91 -1.32 -1.78 9.23
CA SER A 91 -2.45 -1.60 10.14
C SER A 91 -2.03 -0.80 11.38
N GLU A 92 -0.80 -1.04 11.85
CA GLU A 92 -0.18 -0.31 12.95
C GLU A 92 1.27 0.06 12.62
N ILE A 93 1.80 1.07 13.32
CA ILE A 93 3.09 1.72 13.04
C ILE A 93 4.03 1.73 14.26
N GLY A 94 3.79 0.85 15.24
CA GLY A 94 4.60 0.74 16.47
C GLY A 94 4.19 1.70 17.58
N GLU A 95 3.20 2.56 17.35
CA GLU A 95 2.63 3.47 18.36
C GLU A 95 1.11 3.54 18.25
N SER A 96 0.44 3.80 19.37
CA SER A 96 -1.00 4.04 19.42
C SER A 96 -1.36 5.22 18.52
N ARG A 97 -2.52 5.17 17.89
CA ARG A 97 -2.97 6.21 16.94
C ARG A 97 -3.87 7.27 17.59
N ASP A 98 -3.81 7.35 18.92
CA ASP A 98 -4.44 8.39 19.74
C ASP A 98 -3.45 9.53 20.04
N ILE A 99 -3.90 10.53 20.82
CA ILE A 99 -3.10 11.71 21.16
C ILE A 99 -1.87 11.40 22.03
N TYR A 100 -1.84 10.23 22.68
CA TYR A 100 -0.79 9.88 23.64
C TYR A 100 0.40 9.17 22.99
N ARG A 101 0.18 8.49 21.84
CA ARG A 101 1.25 7.83 21.06
C ARG A 101 2.09 6.87 21.89
N PHE A 102 1.43 6.01 22.67
CA PHE A 102 2.13 4.99 23.45
C PHE A 102 2.70 3.93 22.52
N ASP A 103 3.91 3.46 22.79
CA ASP A 103 4.49 2.33 22.07
C ASP A 103 3.56 1.11 22.16
N ILE A 104 3.41 0.41 21.04
CA ILE A 104 2.68 -0.85 20.95
C ILE A 104 3.56 -1.91 20.31
N GLU A 105 3.25 -3.18 20.56
CA GLU A 105 4.05 -4.30 20.05
C GLU A 105 3.98 -4.42 18.52
N GLN A 106 2.82 -4.13 17.92
CA GLN A 106 2.62 -4.25 16.47
C GLN A 106 3.21 -3.06 15.71
N ASP A 107 4.25 -3.31 14.92
CA ASP A 107 4.92 -2.33 14.08
C ASP A 107 5.07 -2.86 12.64
N ASP A 108 3.99 -2.79 11.88
CA ASP A 108 3.98 -3.23 10.49
C ASP A 108 4.88 -2.34 9.61
N LEU A 109 5.07 -1.06 9.99
CA LEU A 109 5.90 -0.13 9.22
C LEU A 109 7.38 -0.49 9.31
N LYS A 110 7.86 -0.89 10.48
CA LYS A 110 9.23 -1.39 10.65
C LYS A 110 9.47 -2.66 9.84
N GLU A 111 8.49 -3.57 9.81
CA GLU A 111 8.61 -4.76 8.97
C GLU A 111 8.58 -4.41 7.47
N ALA A 112 7.74 -3.46 7.05
CA ALA A 112 7.76 -2.93 5.69
C ALA A 112 9.14 -2.39 5.29
N VAL A 113 9.85 -1.71 6.20
CA VAL A 113 11.22 -1.22 5.98
C VAL A 113 12.20 -2.38 5.78
N ASN A 114 12.14 -3.41 6.63
CA ASN A 114 13.00 -4.60 6.51
C ASN A 114 12.80 -5.30 5.16
N LEU A 115 11.55 -5.58 4.82
CA LEU A 115 11.17 -6.25 3.57
C LEU A 115 11.51 -5.41 2.34
N PHE A 116 11.29 -4.09 2.38
CA PHE A 116 11.65 -3.22 1.29
C PHE A 116 13.18 -3.14 1.09
N ASN A 117 13.97 -3.20 2.17
CA ASN A 117 15.43 -3.30 2.06
C ASN A 117 15.87 -4.61 1.39
N ALA A 118 15.25 -5.74 1.74
CA ALA A 118 15.50 -7.02 1.08
C ALA A 118 15.10 -6.99 -0.41
N PHE A 119 13.92 -6.43 -0.71
CA PHE A 119 13.43 -6.25 -2.08
C PHE A 119 14.38 -5.43 -2.96
N LYS A 120 14.90 -4.31 -2.44
CA LYS A 120 15.89 -3.47 -3.14
C LYS A 120 17.18 -4.23 -3.46
N GLY A 121 17.59 -5.17 -2.61
CA GLY A 121 18.81 -5.96 -2.80
C GLY A 121 18.70 -6.95 -3.96
N SER A 122 17.55 -7.64 -4.07
CA SER A 122 17.28 -8.54 -5.20
C SER A 122 15.79 -8.75 -5.41
N LYS A 123 15.20 -8.01 -6.36
CA LYS A 123 13.75 -8.04 -6.62
C LYS A 123 13.22 -9.42 -7.01
N LYS A 124 13.95 -10.14 -7.88
CA LYS A 124 13.56 -11.48 -8.34
C LYS A 124 13.65 -12.53 -7.24
N TYR A 125 14.71 -12.48 -6.43
CA TYR A 125 14.87 -13.42 -5.34
C TYR A 125 13.88 -13.14 -4.21
N PHE A 126 13.65 -11.85 -3.89
CA PHE A 126 12.69 -11.44 -2.88
C PHE A 126 11.29 -11.99 -3.15
N ALA A 127 10.85 -12.01 -4.41
CA ALA A 127 9.56 -12.60 -4.78
C ALA A 127 9.40 -14.08 -4.36
N ASN A 128 10.50 -14.84 -4.27
CA ASN A 128 10.48 -16.25 -3.89
C ASN A 128 10.53 -16.48 -2.38
N ILE A 129 11.00 -15.50 -1.61
CA ILE A 129 11.21 -15.61 -0.16
C ILE A 129 10.23 -14.75 0.65
N ASN A 130 9.43 -13.93 -0.02
CA ASN A 130 8.42 -13.12 0.65
C ASN A 130 7.25 -14.00 1.10
N HIS A 131 7.05 -14.09 2.42
CA HIS A 131 5.95 -14.81 3.04
C HIS A 131 5.04 -13.90 3.87
N ASP A 132 5.31 -12.58 3.89
CA ASP A 132 4.49 -11.63 4.61
C ASP A 132 3.18 -11.37 3.84
N LYS A 133 2.05 -11.68 4.47
CA LYS A 133 0.70 -11.50 3.92
C LYS A 133 0.39 -10.04 3.56
N ARG A 134 0.98 -9.07 4.25
CA ARG A 134 0.84 -7.62 4.00
C ARG A 134 1.67 -7.13 2.83
N CYS A 135 2.70 -7.88 2.43
CA CYS A 135 3.60 -7.53 1.34
C CYS A 135 3.17 -8.20 0.03
N LYS A 136 2.71 -7.40 -0.94
CA LYS A 136 2.39 -7.89 -2.28
C LYS A 136 3.25 -7.19 -3.33
N LEU A 137 3.81 -7.96 -4.26
CA LEU A 137 4.50 -7.42 -5.42
C LEU A 137 3.52 -7.30 -6.58
N GLN A 138 3.37 -6.10 -7.11
CA GLN A 138 2.39 -5.81 -8.17
C GLN A 138 3.11 -5.49 -9.48
N GLY A 139 2.60 -6.04 -10.58
CA GLY A 139 3.07 -5.68 -11.92
C GLY A 139 2.77 -4.21 -12.22
N ILE A 140 3.61 -3.57 -13.05
CA ILE A 140 3.42 -2.16 -13.43
C ILE A 140 2.09 -1.93 -14.17
N ASP A 141 1.51 -2.96 -14.78
CA ASP A 141 0.22 -2.92 -15.46
C ASP A 141 -0.95 -2.56 -14.51
N LYS A 142 -0.78 -2.77 -13.21
CA LYS A 142 -1.74 -2.37 -12.16
C LYS A 142 -1.67 -0.89 -11.81
N PHE A 143 -0.66 -0.17 -12.30
CA PHE A 143 -0.44 1.25 -12.01
C PHE A 143 -0.57 2.12 -13.25
N LYS A 144 -1.42 1.76 -14.22
CA LYS A 144 -1.76 2.69 -15.31
C LYS A 144 -2.46 3.92 -14.74
N ALA A 145 -2.35 5.06 -15.42
CA ALA A 145 -2.82 6.35 -14.89
C ALA A 145 -4.34 6.39 -14.65
N ASP A 146 -5.12 5.58 -15.35
CA ASP A 146 -6.57 5.42 -15.19
C ASP A 146 -6.99 4.39 -14.13
N ILE A 147 -6.04 3.65 -13.56
CA ILE A 147 -6.28 2.67 -12.50
C ILE A 147 -6.10 3.33 -11.13
N ASN A 148 -6.86 2.85 -10.13
CA ASN A 148 -6.72 3.25 -8.74
C ASN A 148 -5.51 2.55 -8.09
N TRP A 149 -4.52 3.33 -7.63
CA TRP A 149 -3.28 2.81 -7.04
C TRP A 149 -3.35 2.54 -5.53
N CYS A 150 -4.50 2.72 -4.88
CA CYS A 150 -4.64 2.41 -3.45
C CYS A 150 -4.32 0.94 -3.18
N VAL A 151 -3.40 0.70 -2.23
CA VAL A 151 -2.84 -0.62 -1.93
C VAL A 151 -3.90 -1.62 -1.48
N GLU A 152 -4.90 -1.16 -0.76
CA GLU A 152 -6.02 -1.95 -0.24
C GLU A 152 -6.79 -2.67 -1.36
N ASN A 153 -6.80 -2.14 -2.58
CA ASN A 153 -7.49 -2.75 -3.72
C ASN A 153 -6.83 -4.06 -4.17
N PHE A 154 -5.60 -4.33 -3.73
CA PHE A 154 -4.89 -5.58 -4.01
C PHE A 154 -5.18 -6.68 -2.97
N PHE A 155 -6.05 -6.40 -2.00
CA PHE A 155 -6.45 -7.32 -0.95
C PHE A 155 -7.94 -7.62 -1.04
N THR A 156 -8.31 -8.88 -0.85
CA THR A 156 -9.71 -9.28 -0.67
C THR A 156 -10.21 -8.81 0.69
N GLU A 157 -11.54 -8.78 0.88
CA GLU A 157 -12.12 -8.46 2.18
C GLU A 157 -11.70 -9.46 3.25
N GLU A 158 -11.63 -10.76 2.91
CA GLU A 158 -11.16 -11.82 3.81
C GLU A 158 -9.72 -11.58 4.26
N GLU A 159 -8.81 -11.22 3.33
CA GLU A 159 -7.43 -10.89 3.66
C GLU A 159 -7.35 -9.65 4.57
N LYS A 160 -8.13 -8.61 4.29
CA LYS A 160 -8.15 -7.40 5.13
C LYS A 160 -8.66 -7.69 6.54
N ILE A 161 -9.61 -8.61 6.68
CA ILE A 161 -10.13 -9.06 7.97
C ILE A 161 -9.10 -9.90 8.73
N ASP A 162 -8.49 -10.89 8.08
CA ASP A 162 -7.42 -11.73 8.66
C ASP A 162 -6.25 -10.88 9.16
N LEU A 163 -5.96 -9.80 8.44
CA LEU A 163 -4.92 -8.84 8.76
C LEU A 163 -5.34 -7.78 9.79
N GLY A 164 -6.56 -7.82 10.32
CA GLY A 164 -7.07 -6.84 11.29
C GLY A 164 -7.22 -5.42 10.73
N PHE A 165 -7.25 -5.26 9.41
CA PHE A 165 -7.33 -3.96 8.74
C PHE A 165 -8.78 -3.43 8.66
N ILE A 166 -9.76 -4.33 8.56
CA ILE A 166 -11.19 -4.02 8.61
C ILE A 166 -11.85 -4.91 9.67
N GLU A 167 -12.81 -4.36 10.40
CA GLU A 167 -13.64 -5.14 11.33
C GLU A 167 -14.54 -6.13 10.57
N LYS A 168 -14.72 -7.34 11.09
CA LYS A 168 -15.68 -8.28 10.53
C LYS A 168 -17.07 -7.65 10.53
N THR A 169 -17.75 -7.66 9.38
CA THR A 169 -19.13 -7.16 9.29
C THR A 169 -20.10 -8.19 9.88
N GLY A 170 -21.25 -7.72 10.39
CA GLY A 170 -22.29 -8.59 10.98
C GLY A 170 -22.78 -9.69 10.05
N PHE A 171 -22.82 -9.45 8.73
CA PHE A 171 -23.18 -10.46 7.74
C PHE A 171 -22.18 -11.62 7.69
N LEU A 172 -20.88 -11.32 7.80
CA LEU A 172 -19.83 -12.33 7.77
C LEU A 172 -19.85 -13.18 9.05
N TYR A 173 -20.08 -12.56 10.21
CA TYR A 173 -20.31 -13.27 11.46
C TYR A 173 -21.48 -14.24 11.40
N ILE A 174 -22.60 -13.84 10.79
CA ILE A 174 -23.78 -14.71 10.64
C ILE A 174 -23.47 -15.90 9.71
N LYS A 175 -22.73 -15.68 8.64
CA LYS A 175 -22.34 -16.75 7.70
C LYS A 175 -21.43 -17.77 8.37
N GLU A 176 -20.38 -17.32 9.06
CA GLU A 176 -19.47 -18.19 9.81
C GLU A 176 -20.21 -18.96 10.92
N PHE A 177 -21.14 -18.31 11.62
CA PHE A 177 -21.98 -18.97 12.63
C PHE A 177 -22.85 -20.08 12.02
N ASN A 178 -23.46 -19.84 10.85
CA ASN A 178 -24.26 -20.86 10.16
C ASN A 178 -23.39 -22.03 9.66
N GLU A 179 -22.18 -21.78 9.16
CA GLU A 179 -21.24 -22.83 8.77
C GLU A 179 -20.84 -23.68 9.99
N LEU A 180 -20.52 -23.04 11.12
CA LEU A 180 -20.18 -23.73 12.37
C LEU A 180 -21.34 -24.60 12.90
N LEU A 181 -22.58 -24.11 12.81
CA LEU A 181 -23.78 -24.88 13.17
C LEU A 181 -23.97 -26.11 12.28
N ASN A 182 -23.74 -25.97 10.97
CA ASN A 182 -23.86 -27.08 10.04
C ASN A 182 -22.80 -28.15 10.28
N ASP A 183 -21.56 -27.74 10.56
CA ASP A 183 -20.47 -28.65 10.89
C ASP A 183 -20.74 -29.39 12.21
N THR A 184 -21.26 -28.70 13.24
CA THR A 184 -21.66 -29.37 14.50
C THR A 184 -22.83 -30.33 14.30
N LEU A 185 -23.84 -29.96 13.51
CA LEU A 185 -24.97 -30.86 13.20
C LEU A 185 -24.51 -32.13 12.44
N PHE A 186 -23.50 -32.01 11.58
CA PHE A 186 -22.90 -33.16 10.90
C PHE A 186 -22.18 -34.11 11.87
N TYR A 187 -21.53 -33.59 12.91
CA TYR A 187 -20.87 -34.38 13.95
C TYR A 187 -21.84 -35.18 14.84
N TYR A 188 -23.10 -34.75 14.96
CA TYR A 188 -24.14 -35.46 15.73
C TYR A 188 -24.96 -36.47 14.91
N GLN A 189 -24.60 -36.71 13.65
CA GLN A 189 -25.24 -37.70 12.77
C GLN A 189 -24.37 -38.95 12.48
N LEU A 190 -23.27 -39.14 13.21
CA LEU A 190 -22.45 -40.36 13.28
C LEU A 190 -22.60 -41.02 14.66
#